data_AF-A0A8S1ES05-F1
#
_entry.id   AF-A0A8S1ES05-F1
#
_cell.length_a   1.000
_cell.length_b   1.000
_cell.length_c   1.000
_cell.angle_alpha   90.00
_cell.angle_beta   90.00
_cell.angle_gamma   90.00
#
_symmetry.space_group_name_H-M   'P 1'
#
loop_
_entity.id
_entity.type
_entity.pdbx_description
1 polymer ?
#
loop_
_entity_poly.entity_id
_entity_poly.type
_entity_poly.pdbx_seq_one_letter_code
_entity_poly.pdbx_strand_id
1 'polypeptide(L)'
;MIVLQLTLLLFFEYANADDSYAEYNVPNYNIDGSYGVKQEPYMDLQPIPVEPYKTHDTMGPSQIASSCLARIRLAASFDHSITFQINRYIDAMLIDRLRSFVCEKTAFFCSEEEQRAVGDMFNQFDKSIEIIDTVRRQLSSTEKDQLNMMENLNDTLAEQSFYIYKFHLLNPMDLAVLVAAKQSLTKYLSENEPDPQLSAAMGTFTAQDLARLQGMSPSTLIDDVRQHLARCRITEEHIIQDTVAFLQSLRLSNPN
;
A
#
# COMPACT_ATOMS: atom_id res chain seq x y z
N MET A 1 17.23 -19.86 -1.36
CA MET A 1 16.90 -19.20 -0.07
C MET A 1 17.38 -17.75 0.05
N ILE A 2 17.79 -17.06 -1.03
CA ILE A 2 18.24 -15.65 -0.97
C ILE A 2 17.25 -14.68 -1.65
N VAL A 3 16.36 -15.18 -2.51
CA VAL A 3 15.43 -14.34 -3.29
C VAL A 3 14.28 -13.77 -2.44
N LEU A 4 13.85 -14.45 -1.37
CA LEU A 4 12.78 -13.96 -0.48
C LEU A 4 13.24 -12.80 0.44
N GLN A 5 14.54 -12.61 0.66
CA GLN A 5 15.06 -11.51 1.47
C GLN A 5 15.21 -10.21 0.69
N LEU A 6 15.41 -10.26 -0.63
CA LEU A 6 15.56 -9.03 -1.43
C LEU A 6 14.24 -8.26 -1.62
N THR A 7 13.09 -8.95 -1.68
CA THR A 7 11.79 -8.27 -1.73
C THR A 7 11.40 -7.65 -0.38
N LEU A 8 11.90 -8.23 0.74
CA LEU A 8 11.76 -7.67 2.09
C LEU A 8 12.67 -6.45 2.34
N LEU A 9 13.79 -6.34 1.63
CA LEU A 9 14.66 -5.15 1.69
C LEU A 9 14.12 -3.97 0.89
N LEU A 10 13.37 -4.21 -0.20
CA LEU A 10 12.64 -3.13 -0.88
C LEU A 10 11.49 -2.55 -0.04
N PHE A 11 11.02 -3.27 0.98
CA PHE A 11 10.11 -2.74 2.01
C PHE A 11 10.82 -1.81 3.01
N PHE A 12 12.15 -1.85 3.12
CA PHE A 12 12.92 -1.11 4.14
C PHE A 12 13.85 -0.03 3.58
N GLU A 13 14.37 -0.14 2.35
CA GLU A 13 15.27 0.90 1.80
C GLU A 13 14.55 2.20 1.39
N TYR A 14 13.22 2.21 1.25
CA TYR A 14 12.46 3.45 1.05
C TYR A 14 11.91 4.07 2.34
N ALA A 15 11.92 3.33 3.46
CA ALA A 15 11.38 3.78 4.75
C ALA A 15 12.46 4.16 5.78
N ASN A 16 13.72 3.75 5.58
CA ASN A 16 14.86 4.03 6.47
C ASN A 16 16.00 4.80 5.78
N ALA A 17 15.71 5.60 4.75
CA ALA A 17 16.62 6.69 4.41
C ALA A 17 16.47 7.79 5.47
N ASP A 18 17.14 7.59 6.61
CA ASP A 18 17.43 8.64 7.58
C ASP A 18 18.08 9.84 6.88
N ASP A 19 17.60 11.02 7.26
CA ASP A 19 18.37 12.26 7.43
C ASP A 19 19.72 12.31 6.70
N SER A 20 19.67 12.53 5.39
CA SER A 20 20.74 13.22 4.70
C SER A 20 20.14 14.12 3.63
N TYR A 21 20.39 15.41 3.78
CA TYR A 21 20.17 16.42 2.76
C TYR A 21 20.95 16.02 1.51
N ALA A 22 20.32 15.29 0.60
CA ALA A 22 20.82 15.16 -0.76
C ALA A 22 20.53 16.50 -1.46
N GLU A 23 21.55 17.34 -1.56
CA GLU A 23 21.61 18.43 -2.53
C GLU A 23 21.24 17.86 -3.90
N TYR A 24 20.04 18.18 -4.38
CA TYR A 24 19.69 17.94 -5.77
C TYR A 24 20.54 18.86 -6.64
N ASN A 25 21.65 18.34 -7.15
CA ASN A 25 22.36 18.89 -8.30
C ASN A 25 21.43 18.77 -9.52
N VAL A 26 20.71 19.84 -9.81
CA VAL A 26 19.97 20.01 -11.07
C VAL A 26 21.00 20.04 -12.21
N PRO A 27 20.90 19.18 -13.24
CA PRO A 27 21.71 19.30 -14.44
C PRO A 27 21.47 20.67 -15.08
N ASN A 28 22.52 21.50 -15.09
CA ASN A 28 22.53 22.81 -15.70
C ASN A 28 22.46 22.68 -17.23
N TYR A 29 21.24 22.61 -17.77
CA TYR A 29 21.03 22.85 -19.19
C TYR A 29 21.07 24.36 -19.44
N ASN A 30 22.22 24.82 -19.91
CA ASN A 30 22.39 26.14 -20.51
C ASN A 30 21.40 26.29 -21.68
N ILE A 31 20.35 27.08 -21.47
CA ILE A 31 19.57 27.69 -22.55
C ILE A 31 19.63 29.20 -22.33
N ASP A 32 20.50 29.85 -23.10
CA ASP A 32 20.51 31.29 -23.31
C ASP A 32 19.12 31.72 -23.80
N GLY A 33 18.46 32.62 -23.07
CA GLY A 33 17.13 33.09 -23.44
C GLY A 33 16.45 33.98 -22.42
N SER A 34 16.97 35.20 -22.27
CA SER A 34 16.38 36.37 -21.61
C SER A 34 14.84 36.43 -21.62
N TYR A 35 14.20 36.27 -20.45
CA TYR A 35 13.02 37.04 -20.03
C TYR A 35 13.02 37.21 -18.51
N GLY A 36 13.05 38.47 -18.06
CA GLY A 36 13.06 38.82 -16.65
C GLY A 36 11.76 38.47 -15.94
N VAL A 37 11.83 37.56 -14.98
CA VAL A 37 10.80 37.33 -13.96
C VAL A 37 11.35 37.87 -12.65
N LYS A 38 10.62 38.80 -12.02
CA LYS A 38 10.93 39.26 -10.67
C LYS A 38 10.87 38.06 -9.73
N GLN A 39 12.00 37.72 -9.10
CA GLN A 39 12.02 36.80 -7.96
C GLN A 39 11.21 37.43 -6.83
N GLU A 40 10.04 36.87 -6.54
CA GLU A 40 9.43 37.03 -5.23
C GLU A 40 10.30 36.27 -4.21
N PRO A 41 10.52 36.83 -3.01
CA PRO A 41 11.39 36.21 -2.02
C PRO A 41 10.76 34.91 -1.53
N TYR A 42 11.51 33.81 -1.65
CA TYR A 42 11.26 32.58 -0.91
C TYR A 42 11.11 32.95 0.57
N MET A 43 9.91 32.77 1.13
CA MET A 43 9.73 32.81 2.58
C MET A 43 10.39 31.57 3.16
N ASP A 44 11.45 31.80 3.92
CA ASP A 44 12.15 30.82 4.72
C ASP A 44 11.16 30.26 5.76
N LEU A 45 10.58 29.08 5.47
CA LEU A 45 9.68 28.38 6.37
C LEU A 45 10.51 27.89 7.56
N GLN A 46 10.46 28.62 8.67
CA GLN A 46 11.04 28.15 9.91
C GLN A 46 10.36 26.83 10.34
N PRO A 47 11.12 25.83 10.80
CA PRO A 47 10.55 24.60 11.33
C PRO A 47 9.65 24.95 12.53
N ILE A 48 8.36 24.64 12.38
CA ILE A 48 7.38 24.81 13.45
C ILE A 48 7.75 23.82 14.57
N PRO A 49 7.89 24.26 15.83
CA PRO A 49 8.10 23.35 16.95
C PRO A 49 6.90 22.39 17.06
N VAL A 50 7.13 21.12 16.75
CA VAL A 50 6.12 20.08 16.93
C VAL A 50 6.10 19.73 18.43
N GLU A 51 5.27 20.41 19.21
CA GLU A 51 4.93 19.87 20.53
C GLU A 51 4.26 18.49 20.33
N PRO A 52 4.60 17.48 21.14
CA PRO A 52 4.03 16.15 21.01
C PRO A 52 2.54 16.23 21.34
N TYR A 53 1.70 16.39 20.31
CA TYR A 53 0.28 16.14 20.42
C TYR A 53 0.13 14.72 20.97
N LYS A 54 -0.58 14.59 22.10
CA LYS A 54 -1.03 13.30 22.61
C LYS A 54 -1.72 12.59 21.45
N THR A 55 -1.05 11.56 20.94
CA THR A 55 -1.62 10.60 20.00
C THR A 55 -2.98 10.20 20.56
N HIS A 56 -4.05 10.45 19.79
CA HIS A 56 -5.28 9.70 19.99
C HIS A 56 -4.87 8.23 20.12
N ASP A 57 -5.26 7.55 21.19
CA ASP A 57 -5.00 6.13 21.39
C ASP A 57 -5.62 5.36 20.21
N THR A 58 -4.84 5.16 19.15
CA THR A 58 -5.20 4.28 18.06
C THR A 58 -5.12 2.88 18.63
N MET A 59 -6.27 2.29 18.93
CA MET A 59 -6.32 0.86 19.18
C MET A 59 -5.73 0.17 17.96
N GLY A 60 -4.68 -0.63 18.16
CA GLY A 60 -4.10 -1.43 17.09
C GLY A 60 -5.15 -2.34 16.45
N PRO A 61 -4.86 -2.91 15.27
CA PRO A 61 -5.73 -3.92 14.67
C PRO A 61 -5.99 -5.04 15.67
N SER A 62 -7.23 -5.54 15.69
CA SER A 62 -7.54 -6.78 16.42
C SER A 62 -6.73 -7.93 15.81
N GLN A 63 -6.50 -9.01 16.57
CA GLN A 63 -5.80 -10.19 16.04
C GLN A 63 -6.46 -10.75 14.77
N ILE A 64 -7.79 -10.66 14.70
CA ILE A 64 -8.58 -11.09 13.55
C ILE A 64 -8.28 -10.20 12.33
N ALA A 65 -8.27 -8.88 12.50
CA ALA A 65 -7.88 -7.96 11.43
C ALA A 65 -6.43 -8.17 11.00
N SER A 66 -5.51 -8.33 11.97
CA SER A 66 -4.10 -8.61 11.72
C SER A 66 -3.87 -9.86 10.87
N SER A 67 -4.58 -10.96 11.14
CA SER A 67 -4.53 -12.19 10.32
C SER A 67 -4.86 -11.90 8.85
N CYS A 68 -5.92 -11.14 8.60
CA CYS A 68 -6.33 -10.78 7.25
C CYS A 68 -5.33 -9.86 6.55
N LEU A 69 -4.84 -8.82 7.25
CA LEU A 69 -3.82 -7.92 6.72
C LEU A 69 -2.53 -8.68 6.39
N ALA A 70 -2.16 -9.68 7.18
CA ALA A 70 -1.02 -10.55 6.92
C ALA A 70 -1.19 -11.37 5.62
N ARG A 71 -2.39 -11.89 5.35
CA ARG A 71 -2.69 -12.58 4.07
C ARG A 71 -2.66 -11.63 2.88
N ILE A 72 -3.19 -10.42 3.03
CA ILE A 72 -3.08 -9.39 1.98
C ILE A 72 -1.60 -9.06 1.71
N ARG A 73 -0.78 -8.91 2.75
CA ARG A 73 0.65 -8.68 2.63
C ARG A 73 1.35 -9.84 1.91
N LEU A 74 1.01 -11.08 2.25
CA LEU A 74 1.51 -12.24 1.52
C LEU A 74 1.10 -12.18 0.05
N ALA A 75 -0.15 -11.84 -0.25
CA ALA A 75 -0.63 -11.73 -1.62
C ALA A 75 0.13 -10.64 -2.40
N ALA A 76 0.40 -9.51 -1.75
CA ALA A 76 1.21 -8.41 -2.29
C ALA A 76 2.64 -8.82 -2.68
N SER A 77 3.19 -9.86 -2.04
CA SER A 77 4.50 -10.41 -2.40
C SER A 77 4.50 -11.22 -3.71
N PHE A 78 3.34 -11.67 -4.17
CA PHE A 78 3.15 -12.44 -5.40
C PHE A 78 2.40 -11.66 -6.49
N ASP A 79 1.65 -10.63 -6.12
CA ASP A 79 0.98 -9.71 -7.03
C ASP A 79 1.42 -8.26 -6.76
N HIS A 80 2.32 -7.77 -7.61
CA HIS A 80 2.84 -6.41 -7.52
C HIS A 80 1.76 -5.33 -7.67
N SER A 81 0.62 -5.61 -8.29
CA SER A 81 -0.46 -4.63 -8.41
C SER A 81 -1.06 -4.28 -7.04
N ILE A 82 -1.14 -5.26 -6.12
CA ILE A 82 -1.63 -5.05 -4.76
C ILE A 82 -0.69 -4.12 -4.00
N THR A 83 0.60 -4.42 -4.02
CA THR A 83 1.63 -3.59 -3.36
C THR A 83 1.65 -2.18 -3.95
N PHE A 84 1.59 -2.06 -5.29
CA PHE A 84 1.60 -0.77 -5.97
C PHE A 84 0.42 0.12 -5.56
N GLN A 85 -0.80 -0.42 -5.51
CA GLN A 85 -1.99 0.36 -5.14
C GLN A 85 -1.98 0.76 -3.66
N ILE A 86 -1.58 -0.14 -2.76
CA ILE A 86 -1.45 0.16 -1.33
C ILE A 86 -0.48 1.33 -1.14
N ASN A 87 0.70 1.26 -1.75
CA ASN A 87 1.72 2.30 -1.61
C ASN A 87 1.26 3.62 -2.23
N ARG A 88 0.68 3.60 -3.44
CA ARG A 88 0.11 4.80 -4.10
C ARG A 88 -0.85 5.54 -3.17
N TYR A 89 -1.77 4.83 -2.51
CA TYR A 89 -2.75 5.46 -1.64
C TYR A 89 -2.18 5.90 -0.29
N ILE A 90 -1.32 5.10 0.34
CA ILE A 90 -0.63 5.48 1.59
C ILE A 90 0.22 6.72 1.38
N ASP A 91 1.01 6.75 0.32
CA ASP A 91 2.00 7.79 0.10
C ASP A 91 1.36 9.13 -0.26
N ALA A 92 0.23 9.08 -0.97
CA ALA A 92 -0.61 10.23 -1.23
C ALA A 92 -1.54 10.60 -0.06
N MET A 93 -1.50 9.90 1.08
CA MET A 93 -2.41 10.08 2.23
C MET A 93 -3.91 9.92 1.87
N LEU A 94 -4.23 9.15 0.82
CA LEU A 94 -5.58 8.87 0.35
C LEU A 94 -6.20 7.69 1.09
N ILE A 95 -6.47 7.90 2.37
CA ILE A 95 -6.96 6.86 3.30
C ILE A 95 -8.34 6.32 2.90
N ASP A 96 -9.17 7.15 2.27
CA ASP A 96 -10.46 6.75 1.70
C ASP A 96 -10.30 5.69 0.59
N ARG A 97 -9.36 5.92 -0.33
CA ARG A 97 -9.05 4.99 -1.42
C ARG A 97 -8.38 3.73 -0.89
N LEU A 98 -7.46 3.88 0.06
CA LEU A 98 -6.81 2.74 0.72
C LEU A 98 -7.85 1.84 1.41
N ARG A 99 -8.79 2.42 2.17
CA ARG A 99 -9.89 1.67 2.81
C ARG A 99 -10.67 0.88 1.77
N SER A 100 -11.12 1.54 0.70
CA SER A 100 -11.90 0.89 -0.36
C SER A 100 -11.13 -0.28 -0.97
N PHE A 101 -9.86 -0.07 -1.32
CA PHE A 101 -9.02 -1.08 -1.95
C PHE A 101 -8.74 -2.26 -1.03
N VAL A 102 -8.33 -2.00 0.22
CA VAL A 102 -8.04 -3.05 1.19
C VAL A 102 -9.29 -3.87 1.48
N CYS A 103 -10.44 -3.22 1.74
CA CYS A 103 -11.71 -3.91 1.97
C CYS A 103 -12.12 -4.75 0.76
N GLU A 104 -11.96 -4.26 -0.47
CA GLU A 104 -12.19 -5.07 -1.68
C GLU A 104 -11.30 -6.32 -1.69
N LYS A 105 -10.01 -6.18 -1.38
CA LYS A 105 -9.08 -7.32 -1.35
C LYS A 105 -9.40 -8.32 -0.23
N THR A 106 -9.94 -7.88 0.90
CA THR A 106 -10.34 -8.81 1.97
C THR A 106 -11.37 -9.84 1.51
N ALA A 107 -12.21 -9.53 0.51
CA ALA A 107 -13.22 -10.45 -0.01
C ALA A 107 -12.61 -11.72 -0.65
N PHE A 108 -11.36 -11.65 -1.09
CA PHE A 108 -10.67 -12.79 -1.72
C PHE A 108 -9.85 -13.61 -0.73
N PHE A 109 -9.23 -12.95 0.25
CA PHE A 109 -8.22 -13.59 1.12
C PHE A 109 -8.71 -13.88 2.55
N CYS A 110 -9.88 -13.36 2.93
CA CYS A 110 -10.31 -13.35 4.32
C CYS A 110 -11.74 -13.85 4.49
N SER A 111 -12.00 -14.45 5.65
CA SER A 111 -13.34 -14.84 6.09
C SER A 111 -14.22 -13.62 6.35
N GLU A 112 -15.55 -13.79 6.38
CA GLU A 112 -16.47 -12.67 6.65
C GLU A 112 -16.20 -11.97 7.99
N GLU A 113 -15.80 -12.72 9.02
CA GLU A 113 -15.45 -12.15 10.33
C GLU A 113 -14.21 -11.27 10.23
N GLU A 114 -13.18 -11.74 9.51
CA GLU A 114 -11.98 -10.98 9.22
C GLU A 114 -12.25 -9.72 8.39
N GLN A 115 -13.12 -9.81 7.38
CA GLN A 115 -13.53 -8.67 6.56
C GLN A 115 -14.18 -7.57 7.42
N ARG A 116 -15.09 -7.97 8.33
CA ARG A 116 -15.73 -7.03 9.27
C ARG A 116 -14.70 -6.41 10.21
N ALA A 117 -13.80 -7.21 10.77
CA ALA A 117 -12.76 -6.71 11.68
C ALA A 117 -11.82 -5.69 11.01
N VAL A 118 -11.44 -5.90 9.74
CA VAL A 118 -10.66 -4.93 8.97
C VAL A 118 -11.49 -3.66 8.67
N GLY A 119 -12.77 -3.82 8.30
CA GLY A 119 -13.67 -2.69 8.11
C GLY A 119 -13.81 -1.83 9.38
N ASP A 120 -13.97 -2.47 10.53
CA ASP A 120 -14.08 -1.82 11.84
C ASP A 120 -12.78 -1.12 12.23
N MET A 121 -11.62 -1.72 11.93
CA MET A 121 -10.32 -1.08 12.10
C MET A 121 -10.25 0.23 11.30
N PHE A 122 -10.78 0.29 10.07
CA PHE A 122 -10.76 1.53 9.29
C PHE A 122 -11.66 2.64 9.84
N ASN A 123 -12.67 2.32 10.66
CA ASN A 123 -13.55 3.33 11.27
C ASN A 123 -12.79 4.30 12.20
N GLN A 124 -11.65 3.87 12.76
CA GLN A 124 -10.81 4.77 13.57
C GLN A 124 -10.17 5.91 12.76
N PHE A 125 -10.21 5.82 11.43
CA PHE A 125 -9.72 6.84 10.50
C PHE A 125 -10.85 7.62 9.82
N ASP A 126 -12.10 7.50 10.29
CA ASP A 126 -13.24 8.21 9.69
C ASP A 126 -13.03 9.74 9.67
N LYS A 127 -12.38 10.31 10.69
CA LYS A 127 -12.01 11.74 10.69
C LYS A 127 -11.03 12.09 9.56
N SER A 128 -10.04 11.24 9.32
CA SER A 128 -9.09 11.44 8.21
C SER A 128 -9.80 11.38 6.86
N ILE A 129 -10.75 10.45 6.71
CA ILE A 129 -11.58 10.32 5.51
C ILE A 129 -12.44 11.57 5.30
N GLU A 130 -13.06 12.11 6.36
CA GLU A 130 -13.87 13.33 6.31
C GLU A 130 -13.05 14.56 5.85
N ILE A 131 -11.81 14.69 6.32
CA ILE A 131 -10.88 15.74 5.89
C ILE A 131 -10.59 15.60 4.39
N ILE A 132 -10.26 14.40 3.92
CA ILE A 132 -10.00 14.12 2.50
C ILE A 132 -11.22 14.46 1.64
N ASP A 133 -12.41 14.03 2.05
CA ASP A 133 -13.67 14.33 1.35
C ASP A 133 -13.95 15.83 1.28
N THR A 134 -13.58 16.58 2.31
CA THR A 134 -13.70 18.05 2.32
C THR A 134 -12.74 18.68 1.33
N VAL A 135 -11.47 18.26 1.30
CA VAL A 135 -10.49 18.70 0.30
C VAL A 135 -10.98 18.42 -1.11
N ARG A 136 -11.45 17.19 -1.39
CA ARG A 136 -11.97 16.77 -2.69
C ARG A 136 -13.17 17.61 -3.15
N ARG A 137 -14.07 17.96 -2.23
CA ARG A 137 -15.23 18.84 -2.51
C ARG A 137 -14.83 20.27 -2.84
N GLN A 138 -13.74 20.76 -2.25
CA GLN A 138 -13.24 22.11 -2.45
C GLN A 138 -12.34 22.28 -3.69
N LEU A 139 -12.00 21.18 -4.37
CA LEU A 139 -11.23 21.26 -5.62
C LEU A 139 -12.02 22.02 -6.70
N SER A 140 -11.33 22.94 -7.36
CA SER A 140 -11.83 23.64 -8.54
C SER A 140 -12.01 22.68 -9.72
N SER A 141 -12.73 23.12 -10.77
CA SER A 141 -12.87 22.34 -12.00
C SER A 141 -11.51 22.03 -12.64
N THR A 142 -10.61 23.01 -12.70
CA THR A 142 -9.28 22.84 -13.30
C THR A 142 -8.44 21.81 -12.55
N GLU A 143 -8.51 21.78 -11.23
CA GLU A 143 -7.78 20.80 -10.42
C GLU A 143 -8.34 19.39 -10.58
N LYS A 144 -9.67 19.27 -10.73
CA LYS A 144 -10.30 17.98 -11.06
C LYS A 144 -9.87 17.49 -12.43
N ASP A 145 -9.78 18.38 -13.42
CA ASP A 145 -9.30 18.04 -14.76
C ASP A 145 -7.83 17.60 -14.74
N GLN A 146 -6.99 18.27 -13.95
CA GLN A 146 -5.59 17.87 -13.73
C GLN A 146 -5.49 16.48 -13.11
N LEU A 147 -6.24 16.21 -12.03
CA LEU A 147 -6.29 14.89 -11.40
C LEU A 147 -6.76 13.81 -12.38
N ASN A 148 -7.82 14.06 -13.14
CA ASN A 148 -8.31 13.14 -14.15
C ASN A 148 -7.23 12.84 -15.21
N MET A 149 -6.47 13.86 -15.63
CA MET A 149 -5.36 13.67 -16.57
C MET A 149 -4.25 12.81 -15.95
N MET A 150 -3.84 13.08 -14.70
CA MET A 150 -2.83 12.30 -13.99
C MET A 150 -3.26 10.84 -13.83
N GLU A 151 -4.52 10.59 -13.45
CA GLU A 151 -5.09 9.26 -13.31
C GLU A 151 -5.11 8.51 -14.65
N ASN A 152 -5.55 9.15 -15.74
CA ASN A 152 -5.59 8.55 -17.07
C ASN A 152 -4.19 8.20 -17.62
N LEU A 153 -3.17 8.97 -17.24
CA LEU A 153 -1.78 8.70 -17.60
C LEU A 153 -1.08 7.75 -16.63
N ASN A 154 -1.76 7.32 -15.55
CA ASN A 154 -1.18 6.59 -14.43
C ASN A 154 0.05 7.31 -13.82
N ASP A 155 0.04 8.65 -13.83
CA ASP A 155 1.10 9.49 -13.27
C ASP A 155 0.93 9.60 -11.75
N THR A 156 1.35 8.54 -11.07
CA THR A 156 1.20 8.39 -9.62
C THR A 156 2.02 9.40 -8.81
N LEU A 157 3.18 9.85 -9.33
CA LEU A 157 4.02 10.83 -8.66
C LEU A 157 3.40 12.23 -8.71
N ALA A 158 2.82 12.60 -9.86
CA ALA A 158 2.10 13.87 -9.98
C ALA A 158 0.84 13.88 -9.11
N GLU A 159 0.06 12.80 -9.11
CA GLU A 159 -1.13 12.67 -8.25
C GLU A 159 -0.74 12.77 -6.77
N GLN A 160 0.29 12.05 -6.34
CA GLN A 160 0.80 12.11 -4.98
C GLN A 160 1.21 13.55 -4.61
N SER A 161 2.01 14.19 -5.46
CA SER A 161 2.50 15.56 -5.22
C SER A 161 1.34 16.56 -5.10
N PHE A 162 0.30 16.39 -5.94
CA PHE A 162 -0.91 17.20 -5.89
C PHE A 162 -1.61 17.08 -4.52
N TYR A 163 -1.88 15.86 -4.05
CA TYR A 163 -2.60 15.67 -2.79
C TYR A 163 -1.77 16.09 -1.59
N ILE A 164 -0.48 15.78 -1.58
CA ILE A 164 0.44 16.23 -0.53
C ILE A 164 0.42 17.76 -0.46
N TYR A 165 0.55 18.46 -1.59
CA TYR A 165 0.45 19.92 -1.62
C TYR A 165 -0.89 20.42 -1.05
N LYS A 166 -2.01 19.79 -1.43
CA LYS A 166 -3.33 20.17 -0.90
C LYS A 166 -3.45 19.97 0.60
N PHE A 167 -2.88 18.91 1.15
CA PHE A 167 -2.92 18.64 2.58
C PHE A 167 -2.01 19.59 3.38
N HIS A 168 -0.90 20.08 2.80
CA HIS A 168 -0.07 21.10 3.44
C HIS A 168 -0.75 22.47 3.58
N LEU A 169 -1.82 22.73 2.82
CA LEU A 169 -2.62 23.95 2.94
C LEU A 169 -3.70 23.85 4.03
N LEU A 170 -3.89 22.68 4.64
CA LEU A 170 -4.82 22.50 5.75
C LEU A 170 -4.31 23.21 7.00
N ASN A 171 -5.20 23.40 7.99
CA ASN A 171 -4.76 23.82 9.30
C ASN A 171 -3.86 22.73 9.92
N PRO A 172 -2.93 23.09 10.84
CA PRO A 172 -1.96 22.15 11.38
C PRO A 172 -2.56 20.93 12.09
N MET A 173 -3.75 21.08 12.69
CA MET A 173 -4.40 19.96 13.39
C MET A 173 -4.92 18.91 12.41
N ASP A 174 -5.55 19.32 11.31
CA ASP A 174 -6.06 18.39 10.30
C ASP A 174 -4.92 17.70 9.54
N LEU A 175 -3.84 18.43 9.23
CA LEU A 175 -2.64 17.82 8.66
C LEU A 175 -2.04 16.77 9.61
N ALA A 176 -1.95 17.08 10.91
CA ALA A 176 -1.44 16.12 11.90
C ALA A 176 -2.29 14.85 11.99
N VAL A 177 -3.63 14.95 11.86
CA VAL A 177 -4.53 13.80 11.80
C VAL A 177 -4.25 12.91 10.58
N LEU A 178 -4.03 13.50 9.40
CA LEU A 178 -3.70 12.75 8.19
C LEU A 178 -2.33 12.05 8.30
N VAL A 179 -1.31 12.76 8.81
CA VAL A 179 0.04 12.21 9.00
C VAL A 179 0.03 11.06 10.01
N ALA A 180 -0.66 11.21 11.14
CA ALA A 180 -0.78 10.14 12.15
C ALA A 180 -1.52 8.91 11.60
N ALA A 181 -2.55 9.12 10.79
CA ALA A 181 -3.28 8.03 10.14
C ALA A 181 -2.42 7.32 9.09
N LYS A 182 -1.66 8.06 8.26
CA LYS A 182 -0.67 7.48 7.34
C LYS A 182 0.31 6.57 8.10
N GLN A 183 0.96 7.10 9.15
CA GLN A 183 1.92 6.34 9.95
C GLN A 183 1.31 5.07 10.55
N SER A 184 0.10 5.17 11.12
CA SER A 184 -0.60 4.04 11.71
C SER A 184 -0.94 2.98 10.67
N LEU A 185 -1.44 3.38 9.50
CA LEU A 185 -1.79 2.46 8.41
C LEU A 185 -0.55 1.80 7.79
N THR A 186 0.53 2.55 7.57
CA THR A 186 1.82 2.00 7.15
C THR A 186 2.30 0.93 8.13
N LYS A 187 2.22 1.22 9.43
CA LYS A 187 2.56 0.28 10.48
C LYS A 187 1.70 -0.98 10.43
N TYR A 188 0.38 -0.84 10.42
CA TYR A 188 -0.53 -2.00 10.42
C TYR A 188 -0.41 -2.87 9.18
N LEU A 189 -0.13 -2.29 8.02
CA LEU A 189 0.06 -3.04 6.79
C LEU A 189 1.44 -3.70 6.67
N SER A 190 2.42 -3.30 7.49
CA SER A 190 3.80 -3.81 7.45
C SER A 190 4.19 -4.71 8.63
N GLU A 191 3.56 -4.56 9.80
CA GLU A 191 3.96 -5.31 11.01
C GLU A 191 3.39 -6.73 11.09
N ASN A 192 2.27 -6.99 10.41
CA ASN A 192 1.62 -8.29 10.50
C ASN A 192 2.39 -9.33 9.65
N GLU A 193 3.00 -10.31 10.32
CA GLU A 193 3.69 -11.42 9.67
C GLU A 193 2.68 -12.45 9.15
N PRO A 194 2.76 -12.86 7.87
CA PRO A 194 1.90 -13.92 7.36
C PRO A 194 2.23 -15.26 8.01
N ASP A 195 1.28 -16.19 7.95
CA ASP A 195 1.47 -17.54 8.46
C ASP A 195 2.77 -18.16 7.89
N PRO A 196 3.68 -18.66 8.74
CA PRO A 196 5.00 -19.09 8.29
C PRO A 196 4.93 -20.37 7.44
N GLN A 197 3.96 -21.25 7.68
CA GLN A 197 3.79 -22.50 6.93
C GLN A 197 3.27 -22.21 5.51
N LEU A 198 2.23 -21.37 5.40
CA LEU A 198 1.69 -20.91 4.13
C LEU A 198 2.72 -20.07 3.36
N SER A 199 3.45 -19.19 4.03
CA SER A 199 4.52 -18.39 3.41
C SER A 199 5.64 -19.27 2.87
N ALA A 200 6.05 -20.29 3.63
CA ALA A 200 7.05 -21.26 3.18
C ALA A 200 6.56 -22.05 1.97
N ALA A 201 5.31 -22.54 2.00
CA ALA A 201 4.70 -23.27 0.88
C ALA A 201 4.60 -22.41 -0.38
N MET A 202 4.05 -21.19 -0.26
CA MET A 202 3.96 -20.22 -1.35
C MET A 202 5.35 -19.82 -1.89
N GLY A 203 6.34 -19.69 -1.02
CA GLY A 203 7.72 -19.39 -1.40
C GLY A 203 8.43 -20.51 -2.19
N THR A 204 7.84 -21.70 -2.32
CA THR A 204 8.36 -22.77 -3.19
C THR A 204 8.00 -22.58 -4.68
N PHE A 205 7.05 -21.70 -5.00
CA PHE A 205 6.62 -21.44 -6.37
C PHE A 205 7.42 -20.30 -6.97
N THR A 206 7.89 -20.48 -8.20
CA THR A 206 8.47 -19.40 -8.99
C THR A 206 7.38 -18.56 -9.67
N ALA A 207 7.74 -17.37 -10.17
CA ALA A 207 6.81 -16.56 -10.96
C ALA A 207 6.26 -17.31 -12.19
N GLN A 208 7.09 -18.17 -12.81
CA GLN A 208 6.66 -19.01 -13.93
C GLN A 208 5.66 -20.09 -13.50
N ASP A 209 5.87 -20.68 -12.31
CA ASP A 209 4.93 -21.64 -11.75
C ASP A 209 3.57 -20.96 -11.51
N LEU A 210 3.58 -19.80 -10.86
CA LEU A 210 2.34 -19.05 -10.58
C LEU A 210 1.58 -18.68 -11.86
N ALA A 211 2.28 -18.20 -12.89
CA ALA A 211 1.67 -17.89 -14.19
C ALA A 211 1.06 -19.13 -14.85
N ARG A 212 1.74 -20.29 -14.75
CA ARG A 212 1.23 -21.58 -15.27
C ARG A 212 -0.01 -22.03 -14.49
N LEU A 213 0.01 -21.93 -13.16
CA LEU A 213 -1.07 -22.35 -12.27
C LEU A 213 -2.35 -21.52 -12.46
N GLN A 214 -2.22 -20.23 -12.79
CA GLN A 214 -3.36 -19.35 -13.09
C GLN A 214 -4.21 -19.86 -14.27
N GLY A 215 -3.61 -20.56 -15.24
CA GLY A 215 -4.29 -21.11 -16.42
C GLY A 215 -4.94 -22.49 -16.21
N MET A 216 -4.81 -23.09 -15.02
CA MET A 216 -5.29 -24.46 -14.77
C MET A 216 -6.76 -24.54 -14.37
N SER A 217 -7.37 -25.72 -14.55
CA SER A 217 -8.67 -26.00 -13.95
C SER A 217 -8.51 -26.29 -12.44
N PRO A 218 -9.57 -26.09 -11.63
CA PRO A 218 -9.47 -26.32 -10.18
C PRO A 218 -9.04 -27.74 -9.80
N SER A 219 -9.46 -28.76 -10.57
CA SER A 219 -9.09 -30.15 -10.31
C SER A 219 -7.61 -30.43 -10.58
N THR A 220 -7.06 -29.91 -11.69
CA THR A 220 -5.63 -30.10 -12.00
C THR A 220 -4.72 -29.25 -11.12
N LEU A 221 -5.20 -28.09 -10.65
CA LEU A 221 -4.49 -27.23 -9.71
C LEU A 221 -4.17 -27.97 -8.41
N ILE A 222 -5.14 -28.69 -7.83
CA ILE A 222 -4.95 -29.42 -6.56
C ILE A 222 -3.85 -30.47 -6.69
N ASP A 223 -3.90 -31.28 -7.75
CA ASP A 223 -2.94 -32.38 -7.95
C ASP A 223 -1.53 -31.85 -8.23
N ASP A 224 -1.41 -30.78 -9.02
CA ASP A 224 -0.13 -30.16 -9.35
C ASP A 224 0.51 -29.47 -8.13
N VAL A 225 -0.28 -28.72 -7.35
CA VAL A 225 0.18 -28.11 -6.08
C VAL A 225 0.62 -29.20 -5.10
N ARG A 226 -0.18 -30.25 -4.92
CA ARG A 226 0.17 -31.39 -4.05
C ARG A 226 1.47 -32.05 -4.49
N GLN A 227 1.65 -32.29 -5.79
CA GLN A 227 2.87 -32.90 -6.32
C GLN A 227 4.09 -31.99 -6.16
N HIS A 228 3.93 -30.68 -6.40
CA HIS A 228 4.99 -29.69 -6.24
C HIS A 228 5.44 -29.60 -4.78
N LEU A 229 4.51 -29.40 -3.85
CA LEU A 229 4.80 -29.32 -2.42
C LEU A 229 5.43 -30.60 -1.88
N ALA A 230 5.01 -31.78 -2.35
CA ALA A 230 5.63 -33.04 -1.97
C ALA A 230 7.11 -33.13 -2.39
N ARG A 231 7.50 -32.57 -3.54
CA ARG A 231 8.92 -32.49 -3.96
C ARG A 231 9.72 -31.56 -3.03
N CYS A 232 9.07 -30.57 -2.44
CA CYS A 232 9.62 -29.67 -1.44
C CYS A 232 9.53 -30.21 0.00
N ARG A 233 9.11 -31.47 0.18
CA ARG A 233 8.91 -32.13 1.49
C ARG A 233 7.82 -31.49 2.36
N ILE A 234 6.86 -30.82 1.74
CA ILE A 234 5.66 -30.29 2.39
C ILE A 234 4.51 -31.24 2.04
N THR A 235 4.08 -32.06 3.00
CA THR A 235 3.07 -33.12 2.78
C THR A 235 1.86 -33.00 3.69
N GLU A 236 1.80 -31.94 4.50
CA GLU A 236 0.72 -31.69 5.44
C GLU A 236 -0.54 -31.24 4.69
N GLU A 237 -1.62 -32.01 4.78
CA GLU A 237 -2.82 -31.81 3.95
C GLU A 237 -3.47 -30.45 4.18
N HIS A 238 -3.45 -29.92 5.41
CA HIS A 238 -3.97 -28.58 5.69
C HIS A 238 -3.19 -27.48 4.97
N ILE A 239 -1.84 -27.56 4.94
CA ILE A 239 -1.00 -26.61 4.19
C ILE A 239 -1.30 -26.68 2.70
N ILE A 240 -1.48 -27.89 2.16
CA ILE A 240 -1.82 -28.08 0.74
C ILE A 240 -3.15 -27.40 0.42
N GLN A 241 -4.17 -27.61 1.27
CA GLN A 241 -5.49 -27.00 1.11
C GLN A 241 -5.43 -25.47 1.20
N ASP A 242 -4.72 -24.93 2.19
CA ASP A 242 -4.54 -23.49 2.37
C ASP A 242 -3.79 -22.85 1.19
N THR A 243 -2.75 -23.54 0.68
CA THR A 243 -1.99 -23.09 -0.50
C THR A 243 -2.87 -23.06 -1.74
N VAL A 244 -3.67 -24.12 -1.98
CA VAL A 244 -4.61 -24.14 -3.11
C VAL A 244 -5.64 -23.03 -3.00
N ALA A 245 -6.25 -22.86 -1.82
CA ALA A 245 -7.23 -21.79 -1.59
C ALA A 245 -6.61 -20.42 -1.84
N PHE A 246 -5.39 -20.18 -1.33
CA PHE A 246 -4.68 -18.92 -1.53
C PHE A 246 -4.35 -18.64 -3.01
N LEU A 247 -3.89 -19.65 -3.76
CA LEU A 247 -3.65 -19.53 -5.20
C LEU A 247 -4.93 -19.22 -5.99
N GLN A 248 -6.06 -19.81 -5.59
CA GLN A 248 -7.36 -19.49 -6.18
C GLN A 248 -7.77 -18.05 -5.87
N SER A 249 -7.58 -17.58 -4.63
CA SER A 249 -7.81 -16.20 -4.24
C SER A 249 -6.96 -15.22 -5.03
N LEU A 250 -5.67 -15.52 -5.23
CA LEU A 250 -4.78 -14.71 -6.09
C LEU A 250 -5.34 -14.59 -7.51
N ARG A 251 -5.75 -15.71 -8.11
CA ARG A 251 -6.35 -15.73 -9.46
C ARG A 251 -7.63 -14.88 -9.53
N LEU A 252 -8.51 -14.99 -8.53
CA LEU A 252 -9.76 -14.22 -8.50
C LEU A 252 -9.54 -12.73 -8.26
N SER A 253 -8.49 -12.38 -7.50
CA SER A 253 -8.16 -11.00 -7.17
C SER A 253 -7.54 -10.21 -8.33
N ASN A 254 -7.12 -10.91 -9.38
CA ASN A 254 -6.50 -10.37 -10.58
C ASN A 254 -7.05 -11.09 -11.85
N PRO A 255 -8.30 -10.80 -12.24
CA PRO A 255 -8.88 -11.36 -13.45
C PRO A 255 -8.23 -10.71 -14.67
N ASN A 256 -7.23 -11.38 -15.25
CA ASN A 256 -6.75 -11.05 -16.60
C ASN A 256 -7.89 -11.11 -17.63
#